data_AF-A0A2R6FJ94-F1
#
_entry.id   AF-A0A2R6FJ94-F1
#
_cell.length_a   1.000
_cell.length_b   1.000
_cell.length_c   1.000
_cell.angle_alpha   90.00
_cell.angle_beta   90.00
_cell.angle_gamma   90.00
#
_symmetry.space_group_name_H-M   'P 1'
#
loop_
_entity.id
_entity.type
_entity.pdbx_description
1 polymer ?
#
loop_
_entity_poly.entity_id
_entity_poly.type
_entity_poly.pdbx_seq_one_letter_code
_entity_poly.pdbx_strand_id
1 'polypeptide(L)'
;MNGEFSTFRDEVSATYTVEATDDLLADLKRAEAVWLTPPTEAFSGEELARLQQFVRDGAAVFVHASAGDPITHLNDVLDRLRTGLQVNDDQVTDTESNAGQATSPVTGAFPTFPAGDTTRYPYFIRRLSEDGTYQNECEKPDYTFLQDWASKAERYLRAKVGDGQVKLQLDPNESVYDGLGRVLGYIYYDSDGDDVYDSNVNRELVANGYARVYDSGHSKHESFLEAEIDAQEDGQGIWLTMDAEDAPEVRNRPVEEVFVPQAASVRTDRGRLPGGRAPVFAERTASQRGEPGVGYQRVPLVGVDDTAGVALISGPICEEAYEMQEDP
;
A
#
# COMPACT_ATOMS: atom_id res chain seq x y z
N MET A 1 1.92 -3.23 -17.06
CA MET A 1 1.45 -3.33 -15.66
C MET A 1 2.50 -3.89 -14.70
N ASN A 2 3.49 -4.70 -15.10
CA ASN A 2 4.48 -5.26 -14.16
C ASN A 2 5.40 -4.26 -13.44
N GLY A 3 5.46 -2.99 -13.86
CA GLY A 3 6.35 -1.98 -13.26
C GLY A 3 5.67 -0.99 -12.31
N GLU A 4 4.34 -0.91 -12.30
CA GLU A 4 3.57 0.09 -11.52
C GLU A 4 3.00 -0.50 -10.23
N PHE A 5 2.98 -1.83 -10.11
CA PHE A 5 2.48 -2.54 -8.93
C PHE A 5 3.59 -2.86 -7.91
N SER A 6 4.87 -2.63 -8.26
CA SER A 6 5.99 -3.09 -7.45
C SER A 6 6.16 -2.29 -6.15
N THR A 7 6.12 -0.96 -6.16
CA THR A 7 6.46 -0.21 -4.94
C THR A 7 5.30 -0.10 -3.96
N PHE A 8 4.04 0.05 -4.42
CA PHE A 8 2.87 -0.19 -3.56
C PHE A 8 2.96 -1.56 -2.87
N ARG A 9 3.31 -2.61 -3.62
CA ARG A 9 3.56 -3.93 -3.02
C ARG A 9 4.71 -3.87 -2.01
N ASP A 10 5.80 -3.18 -2.31
CA ASP A 10 6.99 -3.08 -1.45
C ASP A 10 6.75 -2.23 -0.17
N GLU A 11 5.82 -1.28 -0.17
CA GLU A 11 5.44 -0.52 1.04
C GLU A 11 4.43 -1.28 1.91
N VAL A 12 3.50 -2.00 1.26
CA VAL A 12 2.41 -2.70 1.94
C VAL A 12 2.83 -4.13 2.34
N SER A 13 3.90 -4.68 1.74
CA SER A 13 4.48 -6.00 2.04
C SER A 13 5.01 -6.15 3.46
N ALA A 14 5.30 -5.03 4.12
CA ALA A 14 5.71 -5.03 5.53
C ALA A 14 4.59 -5.51 6.48
N THR A 15 3.33 -5.58 6.02
CA THR A 15 2.18 -5.98 6.85
C THR A 15 1.19 -6.89 6.11
N TYR A 16 1.09 -6.82 4.79
CA TYR A 16 0.15 -7.61 4.00
C TYR A 16 0.85 -8.35 2.86
N THR A 17 0.42 -9.57 2.57
CA THR A 17 0.83 -10.26 1.34
C THR A 17 0.04 -9.69 0.15
N VAL A 18 0.75 -9.10 -0.81
CA VAL A 18 0.15 -8.50 -2.01
C VAL A 18 0.60 -9.28 -3.24
N GLU A 19 -0.35 -9.88 -3.95
CA GLU A 19 -0.11 -10.74 -5.12
C GLU A 19 -0.92 -10.23 -6.32
N ALA A 20 -0.27 -10.08 -7.48
CA ALA A 20 -0.95 -9.83 -8.74
C ALA A 20 -1.51 -11.14 -9.30
N THR A 21 -2.74 -11.13 -9.81
CA THR A 21 -3.41 -12.33 -10.32
C THR A 21 -4.29 -12.03 -11.53
N ASP A 22 -4.33 -12.99 -12.45
CA ASP A 22 -5.31 -13.09 -13.54
C ASP A 22 -6.27 -14.29 -13.33
N ASP A 23 -6.16 -15.05 -12.23
CA ASP A 23 -7.03 -16.18 -11.86
C ASP A 23 -7.74 -15.92 -10.53
N LEU A 24 -8.80 -15.11 -10.64
CA LEU A 24 -9.62 -14.70 -9.51
C LEU A 24 -10.25 -15.87 -8.75
N LEU A 25 -10.55 -16.99 -9.43
CA LEU A 25 -11.19 -18.15 -8.80
C LEU A 25 -10.23 -18.92 -7.90
N ALA A 26 -8.96 -19.02 -8.30
CA ALA A 26 -7.91 -19.65 -7.52
C ALA A 26 -7.55 -18.81 -6.29
N ASP A 27 -7.36 -17.50 -6.48
CA ASP A 27 -6.57 -16.70 -5.54
C ASP A 27 -7.42 -16.01 -4.46
N LEU A 28 -8.70 -15.73 -4.72
CA LEU A 28 -9.60 -15.13 -3.70
C LEU A 28 -9.79 -15.99 -2.45
N LYS A 29 -9.41 -17.27 -2.45
CA LYS A 29 -9.54 -18.14 -1.27
C LYS A 29 -8.56 -17.80 -0.15
N ARG A 30 -7.48 -17.09 -0.47
CA ARG A 30 -6.42 -16.71 0.48
C ARG A 30 -6.35 -15.22 0.75
N ALA A 31 -7.13 -14.43 0.01
CA ALA A 31 -7.12 -12.98 0.11
C ALA A 31 -8.13 -12.48 1.16
N GLU A 32 -7.85 -11.34 1.76
CA GLU A 32 -8.79 -10.60 2.63
C GLU A 32 -9.40 -9.38 1.92
N ALA A 33 -8.77 -8.95 0.83
CA ALA A 33 -9.23 -7.90 -0.06
C ALA A 33 -8.77 -8.16 -1.49
N VAL A 34 -9.45 -7.56 -2.47
CA VAL A 34 -9.05 -7.62 -3.87
C VAL A 34 -9.18 -6.26 -4.55
N TRP A 35 -8.19 -5.91 -5.36
CA TRP A 35 -8.21 -4.73 -6.23
C TRP A 35 -8.51 -5.17 -7.66
N LEU A 36 -9.61 -4.67 -8.20
CA LEU A 36 -10.05 -4.91 -9.57
C LEU A 36 -9.70 -3.69 -10.41
N THR A 37 -8.78 -3.89 -11.34
CA THR A 37 -8.53 -2.93 -12.42
C THR A 37 -9.48 -3.22 -13.59
N PRO A 38 -9.69 -2.25 -14.49
CA PRO A 38 -10.56 -2.41 -15.65
C PRO A 38 -10.15 -3.63 -16.50
N PRO A 39 -11.03 -4.63 -16.67
CA PRO A 39 -10.68 -5.83 -17.40
C PRO A 39 -10.92 -5.61 -18.91
N THR A 40 -10.01 -6.14 -19.73
CA THR A 40 -10.18 -6.13 -21.19
C THR A 40 -11.34 -7.02 -21.65
N GLU A 41 -11.61 -8.10 -20.93
CA GLU A 41 -12.74 -9.01 -21.14
C GLU A 41 -13.76 -8.92 -20.00
N ALA A 42 -15.00 -9.31 -20.26
CA ALA A 42 -16.03 -9.33 -19.22
C ALA A 42 -15.76 -10.48 -18.22
N PHE A 43 -15.96 -10.23 -16.93
CA PHE A 43 -15.94 -11.28 -15.91
C PHE A 43 -16.99 -12.35 -16.21
N SER A 44 -16.61 -13.61 -16.08
CA SER A 44 -17.51 -14.74 -16.18
C SER A 44 -18.53 -14.76 -15.05
N GLY A 45 -19.65 -15.47 -15.27
CA GLY A 45 -20.66 -15.64 -14.22
C GLY A 45 -20.13 -16.33 -12.96
N GLU A 46 -19.09 -17.15 -13.08
CA GLU A 46 -18.45 -17.83 -11.95
C GLU A 46 -17.58 -16.88 -11.13
N GLU A 47 -16.76 -16.05 -11.78
CA GLU A 47 -15.96 -15.01 -11.13
C GLU A 47 -16.85 -13.99 -10.40
N LEU A 48 -17.93 -13.56 -11.07
CA LEU A 48 -18.94 -12.67 -10.48
C LEU A 48 -19.65 -13.30 -9.27
N ALA A 49 -19.92 -14.61 -9.31
CA ALA A 49 -20.48 -15.32 -8.16
C ALA A 49 -19.46 -15.46 -7.02
N ARG A 50 -18.18 -15.69 -7.35
CA ARG A 50 -17.08 -15.79 -6.38
C ARG A 50 -16.82 -14.46 -5.68
N LEU A 51 -16.80 -13.34 -6.40
CA LEU A 51 -16.69 -11.98 -5.85
C LEU A 51 -17.87 -11.66 -4.92
N GLN A 52 -19.08 -12.01 -5.33
CA GLN A 52 -20.26 -11.81 -4.47
C GLN A 52 -20.17 -12.62 -3.16
N GLN A 53 -19.65 -13.85 -3.21
CA GLN A 53 -19.43 -14.64 -2.01
C GLN A 53 -18.30 -14.06 -1.16
N PHE A 54 -17.21 -13.62 -1.78
CA PHE A 54 -16.06 -13.01 -1.11
C PHE A 54 -16.47 -11.82 -0.23
N VAL A 55 -17.26 -10.90 -0.79
CA VAL A 55 -17.86 -9.78 -0.04
C VAL A 55 -18.75 -10.27 1.11
N ARG A 56 -19.59 -11.29 0.88
CA ARG A 56 -20.48 -11.83 1.92
C ARG A 56 -19.73 -12.48 3.08
N ASP A 57 -18.53 -12.99 2.81
CA ASP A 57 -17.63 -13.55 3.80
C ASP A 57 -16.92 -12.46 4.62
N GLY A 58 -17.17 -11.18 4.31
CA GLY A 58 -16.64 -10.02 5.04
C GLY A 58 -15.40 -9.39 4.41
N ALA A 59 -14.95 -9.90 3.26
CA ALA A 59 -13.79 -9.38 2.55
C ALA A 59 -14.11 -8.09 1.77
N ALA A 60 -13.08 -7.30 1.46
CA ALA A 60 -13.22 -6.03 0.76
C ALA A 60 -12.94 -6.14 -0.75
N VAL A 61 -13.65 -5.35 -1.56
CA VAL A 61 -13.41 -5.21 -2.99
C VAL A 61 -13.17 -3.75 -3.34
N PHE A 62 -12.02 -3.44 -3.90
CA PHE A 62 -11.66 -2.13 -4.42
C PHE A 62 -11.72 -2.18 -5.94
N VAL A 63 -12.50 -1.30 -6.56
CA VAL A 63 -12.68 -1.26 -8.01
C VAL A 63 -12.11 0.05 -8.52
N HIS A 64 -11.09 -0.02 -9.39
CA HIS A 64 -10.52 1.14 -10.05
C HIS A 64 -11.16 1.33 -11.43
N ALA A 65 -11.51 2.57 -11.76
CA ALA A 65 -12.15 2.90 -13.02
C ALA A 65 -11.73 4.28 -13.51
N SER A 66 -11.29 4.38 -14.75
CA SER A 66 -10.91 5.62 -15.43
C SER A 66 -11.88 5.92 -16.56
N ALA A 67 -11.90 7.18 -16.98
CA ALA A 67 -12.62 7.57 -18.18
C ALA A 67 -12.02 6.86 -19.41
N GLY A 68 -12.88 6.29 -20.28
CA GLY A 68 -12.47 5.53 -21.46
C GLY A 68 -12.17 4.05 -21.21
N ASP A 69 -12.27 3.56 -19.97
CA ASP A 69 -12.17 2.14 -19.67
C ASP A 69 -13.38 1.33 -20.19
N PRO A 70 -13.31 -0.02 -20.20
CA PRO A 70 -14.46 -0.91 -20.40
C PRO A 70 -15.49 -0.84 -19.25
N ILE A 71 -16.11 0.33 -19.07
CA ILE A 71 -17.01 0.68 -17.96
C ILE A 71 -18.17 -0.30 -17.79
N THR A 72 -18.66 -0.88 -18.89
CA THR A 72 -19.70 -1.92 -18.85
C THR A 72 -19.27 -3.12 -18.00
N HIS A 73 -18.03 -3.60 -18.15
CA HIS A 73 -17.55 -4.76 -17.39
C HIS A 73 -17.44 -4.45 -15.89
N LEU A 74 -17.01 -3.24 -15.55
CA LEU A 74 -16.92 -2.80 -14.15
C LEU A 74 -18.31 -2.59 -13.53
N ASN A 75 -19.25 -1.99 -14.28
CA ASN A 75 -20.62 -1.82 -13.82
C ASN A 75 -21.34 -3.17 -13.65
N ASP A 76 -21.06 -4.18 -14.47
CA ASP A 76 -21.57 -5.54 -14.28
C ASP A 76 -21.12 -6.15 -12.94
N VAL A 77 -19.86 -5.92 -12.54
CA VAL A 77 -19.34 -6.31 -11.22
C VAL A 77 -20.10 -5.58 -10.10
N LEU A 78 -20.21 -4.25 -10.18
CA LEU A 78 -20.86 -3.44 -9.16
C LEU A 78 -22.35 -3.79 -8.99
N ASP A 79 -23.04 -4.06 -10.09
CA ASP A 79 -24.43 -4.51 -10.11
C ASP A 79 -24.56 -5.91 -9.50
N ARG A 80 -23.63 -6.83 -9.81
CA ARG A 80 -23.61 -8.18 -9.20
C ARG A 80 -23.39 -8.11 -7.70
N LEU A 81 -22.51 -7.24 -7.23
CA LEU A 81 -22.23 -7.00 -5.82
C LEU A 81 -23.36 -6.23 -5.12
N ARG A 82 -24.34 -5.71 -5.87
CA ARG A 82 -25.53 -4.99 -5.38
C ARG A 82 -25.20 -3.73 -4.59
N THR A 83 -24.10 -3.07 -4.95
CA THR A 83 -23.65 -1.82 -4.32
C THR A 83 -24.55 -0.64 -4.70
N GLY A 84 -25.19 -0.76 -5.88
CA GLY A 84 -25.86 0.35 -6.55
C GLY A 84 -24.91 1.45 -6.98
N LEU A 85 -23.58 1.30 -6.84
CA LEU A 85 -22.56 2.20 -7.38
C LEU A 85 -22.41 1.94 -8.88
N GLN A 86 -22.13 3.00 -9.64
CA GLN A 86 -21.75 2.89 -11.04
C GLN A 86 -20.71 3.96 -11.37
N VAL A 87 -19.80 3.64 -12.30
CA VAL A 87 -18.94 4.63 -12.95
C VAL A 87 -19.60 5.10 -14.26
N ASN A 88 -19.51 6.39 -14.52
CA ASN A 88 -19.97 6.99 -15.77
C ASN A 88 -18.86 6.99 -16.83
N ASP A 89 -19.27 7.10 -18.10
CA ASP A 89 -18.36 7.30 -19.23
C ASP A 89 -18.03 8.79 -19.47
N ASP A 90 -18.12 9.61 -18.43
CA ASP A 90 -17.77 11.04 -18.51
C ASP A 90 -16.37 11.29 -17.99
N GLN A 91 -15.61 12.11 -18.71
CA GLN A 91 -14.33 12.59 -18.23
C GLN A 91 -14.56 13.74 -17.26
N VAL A 92 -14.10 13.58 -16.02
CA VAL A 92 -13.93 14.70 -15.10
C VAL A 92 -12.65 15.44 -15.48
N THR A 93 -12.78 16.75 -15.67
CA THR A 93 -11.66 17.63 -16.01
C THR A 93 -11.62 18.86 -15.11
N ASP A 94 -10.45 19.27 -14.67
CA ASP A 94 -10.24 20.49 -13.90
C ASP A 94 -9.05 21.27 -14.46
N THR A 95 -9.26 22.48 -14.97
CA THR A 95 -8.17 23.30 -15.54
C THR A 95 -7.44 24.13 -14.49
N GLU A 96 -7.95 24.21 -13.26
CA GLU A 96 -7.41 25.04 -12.18
C GLU A 96 -6.72 24.18 -11.11
N SER A 97 -7.32 23.07 -10.71
CA SER A 97 -6.80 22.14 -9.68
C SER A 97 -6.44 20.80 -10.32
N ASN A 98 -5.23 20.73 -10.90
CA ASN A 98 -4.74 19.53 -11.59
C ASN A 98 -3.21 19.42 -11.54
N ALA A 99 -2.73 18.20 -11.80
CA ALA A 99 -1.33 17.83 -11.89
C ALA A 99 -0.79 18.00 -13.32
N GLY A 100 -0.93 19.19 -13.90
CA GLY A 100 -0.39 19.55 -15.22
C GLY A 100 -1.24 19.15 -16.43
N GLN A 101 -2.28 18.33 -16.25
CA GLN A 101 -3.26 18.01 -17.29
C GLN A 101 -4.68 18.09 -16.73
N ALA A 102 -5.61 18.64 -17.52
CA ALA A 102 -6.98 18.83 -17.04
C ALA A 102 -7.69 17.52 -16.69
N THR A 103 -7.32 16.39 -17.31
CA THR A 103 -7.87 15.05 -17.02
C THR A 103 -7.29 14.42 -15.76
N SER A 104 -6.40 15.10 -15.05
CA SER A 104 -5.75 14.59 -13.86
C SER A 104 -5.95 15.54 -12.68
N PRO A 105 -7.21 15.67 -12.20
CA PRO A 105 -7.54 16.55 -11.11
C PRO A 105 -6.79 16.19 -9.82
N VAL A 106 -6.51 17.22 -9.05
CA VAL A 106 -5.97 17.15 -7.70
C VAL A 106 -6.97 17.79 -6.76
N THR A 107 -7.22 17.19 -5.59
CA THR A 107 -8.33 17.61 -4.75
C THR A 107 -8.10 17.38 -3.27
N GLY A 108 -8.42 18.40 -2.46
CA GLY A 108 -8.55 18.31 -0.99
C GLY A 108 -10.03 18.29 -0.56
N ALA A 109 -10.92 18.00 -1.50
CA ALA A 109 -12.37 18.11 -1.38
C ALA A 109 -13.00 16.92 -0.63
N PHE A 110 -12.71 16.80 0.65
CA PHE A 110 -13.30 15.74 1.46
C PHE A 110 -14.59 16.17 2.18
N PRO A 111 -15.45 15.21 2.58
CA PRO A 111 -16.61 15.49 3.43
C PRO A 111 -16.21 16.30 4.67
N THR A 112 -17.05 17.27 5.01
CA THR A 112 -16.96 17.95 6.30
C THR A 112 -18.05 17.40 7.19
N PHE A 113 -17.66 16.72 8.26
CA PHE A 113 -18.58 16.29 9.31
C PHE A 113 -18.54 17.28 10.48
N PRO A 114 -19.63 17.40 11.27
CA PRO A 114 -19.58 18.15 12.52
C PRO A 114 -18.42 17.67 13.40
N ALA A 115 -17.79 18.58 14.15
CA ALA A 115 -16.71 18.24 15.07
C ALA A 115 -17.14 17.10 16.01
N GLY A 116 -16.39 16.00 16.00
CA GLY A 116 -16.65 14.79 16.79
C GLY A 116 -17.30 13.63 16.04
N ASP A 117 -17.82 13.81 14.83
CA ASP A 117 -18.22 12.68 13.96
C ASP A 117 -17.05 12.28 13.05
N THR A 118 -16.12 11.53 13.64
CA THR A 118 -14.99 10.91 12.93
C THR A 118 -15.29 9.49 12.50
N THR A 119 -16.54 9.04 12.64
CA THR A 119 -16.88 7.62 12.51
C THR A 119 -16.89 7.13 11.06
N ARG A 120 -16.99 8.05 10.10
CA ARG A 120 -17.11 7.72 8.68
C ARG A 120 -15.99 8.37 7.86
N TYR A 121 -15.00 7.56 7.46
CA TYR A 121 -13.82 7.92 6.67
C TYR A 121 -12.76 8.75 7.43
N PRO A 122 -12.24 8.28 8.58
CA PRO A 122 -11.39 9.07 9.48
C PRO A 122 -10.16 9.73 8.83
N TYR A 123 -9.65 9.15 7.74
CA TYR A 123 -8.52 9.66 6.97
C TYR A 123 -8.89 10.71 5.91
N PHE A 124 -10.15 10.73 5.44
CA PHE A 124 -10.68 11.70 4.47
C PHE A 124 -11.61 12.71 5.17
N ILE A 125 -11.31 13.09 6.41
CA ILE A 125 -12.01 14.19 7.08
C ILE A 125 -11.00 15.28 7.33
N ARG A 126 -11.33 16.50 6.88
CA ARG A 126 -10.58 17.68 7.31
C ARG A 126 -10.87 17.93 8.80
N ARG A 127 -10.03 17.40 9.70
CA ARG A 127 -10.08 17.72 11.13
C ARG A 127 -9.79 19.20 11.31
N LEU A 128 -10.76 19.93 11.86
CA LEU A 128 -10.48 21.20 12.55
C LEU A 128 -9.97 20.81 13.94
N SER A 129 -8.69 21.04 14.25
CA SER A 129 -8.23 20.96 15.64
C SER A 129 -8.82 22.12 16.45
N GLU A 130 -8.99 21.94 17.77
CA GLU A 130 -9.45 23.02 18.66
C GLU A 130 -8.41 24.16 18.77
N ASP A 131 -7.14 23.91 18.42
CA ASP A 131 -6.01 24.86 18.50
C ASP A 131 -5.19 25.03 17.21
N GLY A 132 -5.50 24.30 16.14
CA GLY A 132 -4.89 24.51 14.81
C GLY A 132 -3.53 23.85 14.58
N THR A 133 -2.98 23.07 15.51
CA THR A 133 -1.60 22.53 15.36
C THR A 133 -1.55 20.99 15.26
N TYR A 134 -1.01 20.49 14.15
CA TYR A 134 -0.52 19.11 14.04
C TYR A 134 0.93 19.08 14.53
N GLN A 135 1.22 18.30 15.58
CA GLN A 135 2.61 18.09 15.99
C GLN A 135 3.25 17.04 15.08
N ASN A 136 3.99 17.51 14.07
CA ASN A 136 4.77 16.69 13.14
C ASN A 136 6.24 16.48 13.60
N GLU A 137 6.56 16.80 14.85
CA GLU A 137 7.89 16.52 15.37
C GLU A 137 7.89 15.12 15.96
N CYS A 138 8.24 14.14 15.11
CA CYS A 138 8.73 12.87 15.61
C CYS A 138 9.98 13.19 16.43
N GLU A 139 9.88 13.08 17.75
CA GLU A 139 11.03 13.27 18.63
C GLU A 139 12.11 12.31 18.16
N LYS A 140 13.29 12.83 17.80
CA LYS A 140 14.36 12.00 17.23
C LYS A 140 14.65 10.90 18.25
N PRO A 141 14.58 9.61 17.86
CA PRO A 141 14.77 8.53 18.82
C PRO A 141 16.16 8.64 19.44
N ASP A 142 16.25 8.33 20.74
CA ASP A 142 17.52 8.16 21.42
C ASP A 142 18.25 6.94 20.82
N TYR A 143 19.27 7.20 20.00
CA TYR A 143 20.04 6.17 19.32
C TYR A 143 20.92 5.33 20.25
N THR A 144 21.00 5.64 21.56
CA THR A 144 21.83 4.89 22.52
C THR A 144 21.48 3.40 22.53
N PHE A 145 20.20 3.06 22.48
CA PHE A 145 19.75 1.67 22.41
C PHE A 145 20.26 0.95 21.15
N LEU A 146 20.14 1.58 19.97
CA LEU A 146 20.60 1.00 18.71
C LEU A 146 22.12 0.92 18.64
N GLN A 147 22.84 1.89 19.24
CA GLN A 147 24.31 1.86 19.34
C GLN A 147 24.79 0.71 20.26
N ASP A 148 24.09 0.46 21.36
CA ASP A 148 24.37 -0.67 22.24
C ASP A 148 24.16 -2.01 21.52
N TRP A 149 23.08 -2.12 20.74
CA TRP A 149 22.81 -3.32 19.94
C TRP A 149 23.78 -3.49 18.77
N ALA A 150 24.20 -2.41 18.10
CA ALA A 150 25.27 -2.45 17.12
C ALA A 150 26.58 -2.98 17.74
N SER A 151 26.91 -2.55 18.96
CA SER A 151 28.08 -3.04 19.69
C SER A 151 27.96 -4.53 20.06
N LYS A 152 26.75 -5.02 20.35
CA LYS A 152 26.49 -6.45 20.59
C LYS A 152 26.59 -7.26 19.30
N ALA A 153 26.05 -6.74 18.19
CA ALA A 153 26.14 -7.34 16.86
C ALA A 153 27.60 -7.52 16.43
N GLU A 154 28.43 -6.49 16.63
CA GLU A 154 29.87 -6.56 16.36
C GLU A 154 30.54 -7.66 17.19
N ARG A 155 30.26 -7.73 18.50
CA ARG A 155 30.81 -8.79 19.36
C ARG A 155 30.36 -10.18 18.93
N TYR A 156 29.10 -10.34 18.56
CA TYR A 156 28.57 -11.61 18.07
C TYR A 156 29.30 -12.06 16.80
N LEU A 157 29.41 -11.16 15.81
CA LEU A 157 30.12 -11.45 14.57
C LEU A 157 31.59 -11.80 14.83
N ARG A 158 32.30 -11.01 15.66
CA ARG A 158 33.70 -11.30 16.03
C ARG A 158 33.87 -12.63 16.75
N ALA A 159 32.91 -13.05 17.58
CA ALA A 159 32.95 -14.33 18.25
C ALA A 159 32.73 -15.51 17.29
N LYS A 160 31.90 -15.33 16.25
CA LYS A 160 31.61 -16.36 15.25
C LYS A 160 32.71 -16.50 14.20
N VAL A 161 33.16 -15.39 13.62
CA VAL A 161 34.06 -15.43 12.46
C VAL A 161 35.47 -14.90 12.76
N GLY A 162 35.63 -14.02 13.76
CA GLY A 162 36.94 -13.53 14.23
C GLY A 162 37.93 -13.19 13.11
N ASP A 163 39.18 -13.64 13.29
CA ASP A 163 40.23 -13.63 12.25
C ASP A 163 40.25 -14.97 11.47
N GLY A 164 39.17 -15.75 11.54
CA GLY A 164 39.02 -17.04 10.87
C GLY A 164 38.78 -16.90 9.37
N GLN A 165 38.80 -18.04 8.68
CA GLN A 165 38.40 -18.09 7.28
C GLN A 165 36.87 -18.02 7.17
N VAL A 166 36.40 -17.42 6.09
CA VAL A 166 34.97 -17.34 5.75
C VAL A 166 34.80 -17.56 4.26
N LYS A 167 33.61 -18.00 3.87
CA LYS A 167 33.16 -18.03 2.49
C LYS A 167 32.22 -16.84 2.24
N LEU A 168 32.62 -15.95 1.34
CA LEU A 168 31.75 -14.91 0.81
C LEU A 168 30.97 -15.47 -0.39
N GLN A 169 29.65 -15.43 -0.33
CA GLN A 169 28.78 -15.80 -1.44
C GLN A 169 28.07 -14.56 -1.99
N LEU A 170 28.26 -14.28 -3.28
CA LEU A 170 27.53 -13.23 -3.98
C LEU A 170 26.09 -13.67 -4.23
N ASP A 171 25.17 -12.73 -4.16
CA ASP A 171 23.77 -12.98 -4.48
C ASP A 171 23.55 -12.93 -6.01
N PRO A 172 22.82 -13.88 -6.61
CA PRO A 172 22.56 -13.87 -8.05
C PRO A 172 21.58 -12.79 -8.52
N ASN A 173 20.77 -12.24 -7.61
CA ASN A 173 19.75 -11.24 -7.91
C ASN A 173 20.23 -9.81 -7.65
N GLU A 174 21.38 -9.64 -6.97
CA GLU A 174 21.92 -8.32 -6.60
C GLU A 174 23.19 -7.98 -7.38
N SER A 175 23.47 -6.68 -7.46
CA SER A 175 24.77 -6.21 -7.95
C SER A 175 25.89 -6.59 -6.98
N VAL A 176 27.07 -6.91 -7.52
CA VAL A 176 28.25 -7.24 -6.69
C VAL A 176 28.66 -6.08 -5.79
N TYR A 177 28.42 -4.85 -6.25
CA TYR A 177 28.73 -3.63 -5.52
C TYR A 177 27.48 -2.77 -5.38
N ASP A 178 27.38 -2.06 -4.26
CA ASP A 178 26.39 -1.00 -4.10
C ASP A 178 26.85 0.35 -4.69
N GLY A 179 25.99 1.37 -4.57
CA GLY A 179 26.28 2.73 -5.05
C GLY A 179 27.47 3.43 -4.36
N LEU A 180 27.99 2.87 -3.26
CA LEU A 180 29.17 3.36 -2.55
C LEU A 180 30.43 2.51 -2.82
N GLY A 181 30.32 1.49 -3.68
CA GLY A 181 31.42 0.59 -4.03
C GLY A 181 31.72 -0.49 -2.98
N ARG A 182 30.80 -0.76 -2.04
CA ARG A 182 30.92 -1.85 -1.06
C ARG A 182 30.49 -3.17 -1.70
N VAL A 183 31.23 -4.25 -1.41
CA VAL A 183 30.88 -5.59 -1.89
C VAL A 183 29.64 -6.11 -1.13
N LEU A 184 28.64 -6.58 -1.87
CA LEU A 184 27.43 -7.20 -1.32
C LEU A 184 27.55 -8.72 -1.37
N GLY A 185 27.21 -9.39 -0.27
CA GLY A 185 27.20 -10.84 -0.21
C GLY A 185 26.94 -11.40 1.17
N TYR A 186 26.75 -12.71 1.23
CA TYR A 186 26.53 -13.48 2.43
C TYR A 186 27.84 -14.07 2.94
N ILE A 187 28.03 -14.02 4.25
CA ILE A 187 29.19 -14.57 4.92
C ILE A 187 28.80 -15.90 5.54
N TYR A 188 29.54 -16.93 5.17
CA TYR A 188 29.43 -18.27 5.72
C TYR A 188 30.70 -18.64 6.48
N TYR A 189 30.55 -19.32 7.61
CA TYR A 189 31.66 -19.80 8.43
C TYR A 189 31.53 -21.30 8.72
N ASP A 190 32.64 -21.91 9.10
CA ASP A 190 32.71 -23.28 9.60
C ASP A 190 32.39 -23.25 11.10
N SER A 191 31.24 -23.82 11.50
CA SER A 191 30.74 -23.74 12.87
C SER A 191 31.15 -24.93 13.75
N ASP A 192 31.57 -26.05 13.15
CA ASP A 192 31.92 -27.30 13.86
C ASP A 192 33.39 -27.74 13.67
N GLY A 193 34.14 -27.05 12.81
CA GLY A 193 35.56 -27.25 12.57
C GLY A 193 35.86 -28.33 11.54
N ASP A 194 34.93 -28.65 10.64
CA ASP A 194 35.05 -29.70 9.63
C ASP A 194 35.56 -29.21 8.25
N ASP A 195 35.92 -27.92 8.13
CA ASP A 195 36.30 -27.21 6.90
C ASP A 195 35.15 -27.04 5.88
N VAL A 196 33.90 -27.11 6.34
CA VAL A 196 32.69 -26.81 5.56
C VAL A 196 32.07 -25.48 6.02
N TYR A 197 32.09 -24.50 5.11
CA TYR A 197 31.58 -23.15 5.38
C TYR A 197 30.10 -23.04 4.99
N ASP A 198 29.19 -23.58 5.79
CA ASP A 198 27.75 -23.64 5.49
C ASP A 198 26.85 -22.87 6.48
N SER A 199 27.42 -22.38 7.58
CA SER A 199 26.70 -21.61 8.59
C SER A 199 26.63 -20.13 8.20
N ASN A 200 25.42 -19.60 7.97
CA ASN A 200 25.21 -18.23 7.48
C ASN A 200 25.13 -17.23 8.64
N VAL A 201 26.18 -16.41 8.84
CA VAL A 201 26.22 -15.46 9.96
C VAL A 201 25.27 -14.27 9.76
N ASN A 202 24.93 -13.91 8.52
CA ASN A 202 23.93 -12.86 8.25
C ASN A 202 22.55 -13.28 8.78
N ARG A 203 22.12 -14.51 8.47
CA ARG A 203 20.85 -15.05 8.98
C ARG A 203 20.86 -15.17 10.51
N GLU A 204 21.98 -15.60 11.09
CA GLU A 204 22.12 -15.67 12.55
C GLU A 204 22.01 -14.29 13.22
N LEU A 205 22.61 -13.25 12.62
CA LEU A 205 22.48 -11.88 13.14
C LEU A 205 21.02 -11.43 13.16
N VAL A 206 20.25 -11.74 12.10
CA VAL A 206 18.82 -11.44 12.04
C VAL A 206 18.04 -12.26 13.06
N ALA A 207 18.24 -13.58 13.10
CA ALA A 207 17.53 -14.49 14.00
C ALA A 207 17.73 -14.20 15.49
N ASN A 208 18.85 -13.57 15.86
CA ASN A 208 19.12 -13.17 17.25
C ASN A 208 18.76 -11.69 17.53
N GLY A 209 18.09 -11.01 16.59
CA GLY A 209 17.69 -9.61 16.70
C GLY A 209 18.87 -8.62 16.72
N TYR A 210 20.04 -8.98 16.19
CA TYR A 210 21.18 -8.06 16.05
C TYR A 210 21.10 -7.20 14.79
N ALA A 211 20.29 -7.59 13.82
CA ALA A 211 20.08 -6.90 12.56
C ALA A 211 18.63 -7.06 12.10
N ARG A 212 18.16 -6.12 11.27
CA ARG A 212 16.92 -6.24 10.51
C ARG A 212 17.23 -6.60 9.06
N VAL A 213 16.26 -7.18 8.36
CA VAL A 213 16.33 -7.44 6.92
C VAL A 213 16.18 -6.11 6.19
N TYR A 214 16.99 -5.97 5.14
CA TYR A 214 16.80 -4.93 4.17
C TYR A 214 15.98 -5.52 3.04
N ASP A 215 14.77 -4.99 2.83
CA ASP A 215 13.86 -5.52 1.83
C ASP A 215 14.39 -5.18 0.42
N SER A 216 14.86 -6.21 -0.27
CA SER A 216 15.36 -6.15 -1.64
C SER A 216 15.16 -7.51 -2.32
N GLY A 217 15.37 -7.58 -3.63
CA GLY A 217 15.18 -8.81 -4.42
C GLY A 217 16.19 -9.93 -4.15
N HIS A 218 16.97 -9.88 -3.07
CA HIS A 218 18.05 -10.81 -2.79
C HIS A 218 17.53 -12.25 -2.58
N SER A 219 18.26 -13.23 -3.10
CA SER A 219 17.83 -14.65 -3.14
C SER A 219 17.61 -15.34 -1.78
N LYS A 220 17.94 -14.66 -0.67
CA LYS A 220 17.75 -15.15 0.70
C LYS A 220 16.67 -14.40 1.47
N HIS A 221 15.95 -13.47 0.83
CA HIS A 221 15.03 -12.55 1.48
C HIS A 221 14.01 -13.27 2.36
N GLU A 222 13.22 -14.19 1.79
CA GLU A 222 12.19 -14.94 2.54
C GLU A 222 12.75 -15.66 3.78
N SER A 223 13.92 -16.30 3.66
CA SER A 223 14.54 -17.03 4.78
C SER A 223 15.08 -16.11 5.87
N PHE A 224 15.43 -14.88 5.53
CA PHE A 224 15.88 -13.88 6.50
C PHE A 224 14.68 -13.19 7.13
N LEU A 225 13.64 -12.89 6.34
CA LEU A 225 12.40 -12.30 6.82
C LEU A 225 11.70 -13.23 7.83
N GLU A 226 11.64 -14.53 7.55
CA GLU A 226 11.15 -15.53 8.51
C GLU A 226 11.93 -15.47 9.84
N ALA A 227 13.25 -15.35 9.77
CA ALA A 227 14.09 -15.22 10.96
C ALA A 227 13.91 -13.89 11.71
N GLU A 228 13.57 -12.81 11.00
CA GLU A 228 13.26 -11.52 11.62
C GLU A 228 11.91 -11.57 12.34
N ILE A 229 10.89 -12.16 11.71
CA ILE A 229 9.56 -12.34 12.30
C ILE A 229 9.68 -13.15 13.60
N ASP A 230 10.41 -14.28 13.58
CA ASP A 230 10.67 -15.07 14.79
C ASP A 230 11.35 -14.20 15.88
N ALA A 231 12.35 -13.39 15.52
CA ALA A 231 13.06 -12.53 16.46
C ALA A 231 12.18 -11.41 17.02
N GLN A 232 11.23 -10.89 16.23
CA GLN A 232 10.25 -9.90 16.67
C GLN A 232 9.25 -10.52 17.65
N GLU A 233 8.68 -11.67 17.32
CA GLU A 233 7.72 -12.38 18.18
C GLU A 233 8.32 -12.79 19.53
N ASP A 234 9.58 -13.21 19.52
CA ASP A 234 10.33 -13.56 20.73
C ASP A 234 10.87 -12.33 21.50
N GLY A 235 10.69 -11.12 20.97
CA GLY A 235 11.20 -9.87 21.56
C GLY A 235 12.72 -9.86 21.70
N GLN A 236 13.44 -10.40 20.71
CA GLN A 236 14.90 -10.50 20.77
C GLN A 236 15.58 -9.22 20.30
N GLY A 237 16.72 -8.91 20.90
CA GLY A 237 17.61 -7.95 20.26
C GLY A 237 17.09 -6.52 20.23
N ILE A 238 17.19 -5.91 19.05
CA ILE A 238 16.60 -4.60 18.73
C ILE A 238 15.08 -4.57 18.88
N TRP A 239 14.42 -5.73 18.95
CA TRP A 239 12.97 -5.87 19.11
C TRP A 239 12.51 -5.85 20.58
N LEU A 240 13.41 -5.83 21.56
CA LEU A 240 13.06 -5.76 23.00
C LEU A 240 12.20 -4.55 23.39
N THR A 241 12.32 -3.48 22.63
CA THR A 241 11.56 -2.24 22.85
C THR A 241 10.56 -2.01 21.72
N MET A 242 10.35 -3.00 20.85
CA MET A 242 9.31 -2.92 19.83
C MET A 242 7.98 -3.16 20.51
N ASP A 243 7.20 -2.11 20.60
CA ASP A 243 5.79 -2.18 20.92
C ASP A 243 5.05 -1.68 19.68
N ALA A 244 4.61 -2.61 18.83
CA ALA A 244 3.88 -2.25 17.62
C ALA A 244 2.50 -1.65 17.96
N GLU A 245 1.93 -1.99 19.12
CA GLU A 245 0.64 -1.46 19.58
C GLU A 245 0.78 -0.05 20.17
N ASP A 246 1.94 0.27 20.76
CA ASP A 246 2.28 1.59 21.32
C ASP A 246 3.23 2.40 20.41
N ALA A 247 3.48 1.93 19.18
CA ALA A 247 4.29 2.65 18.22
C ALA A 247 3.62 4.02 17.94
N PRO A 248 4.34 5.14 18.09
CA PRO A 248 3.75 6.44 17.80
C PRO A 248 3.32 6.47 16.34
N GLU A 249 2.13 7.00 16.09
CA GLU A 249 1.61 7.07 14.74
C GLU A 249 2.54 7.93 13.86
N VAL A 250 3.24 7.29 12.92
CA VAL A 250 4.06 8.00 11.94
C VAL A 250 3.20 8.24 10.70
N ARG A 251 3.02 9.51 10.33
CA ARG A 251 2.26 9.92 9.13
C ARG A 251 0.75 9.60 9.14
N ASN A 252 0.10 9.32 10.29
CA ASN A 252 -1.40 9.34 10.42
C ASN A 252 -2.00 10.76 10.38
N ARG A 253 -1.42 11.67 9.58
CA ARG A 253 -2.10 12.93 9.30
C ARG A 253 -3.29 12.65 8.38
N PRO A 254 -4.42 13.36 8.53
CA PRO A 254 -5.50 13.28 7.56
C PRO A 254 -4.95 13.49 6.15
N VAL A 255 -5.50 12.77 5.18
CA VAL A 255 -5.20 13.02 3.77
C VAL A 255 -5.62 14.45 3.46
N GLU A 256 -4.68 15.26 2.98
CA GLU A 256 -4.91 16.67 2.68
C GLU A 256 -5.22 16.90 1.21
N GLU A 257 -4.68 16.04 0.35
CA GLU A 257 -4.79 16.13 -1.10
C GLU A 257 -4.68 14.73 -1.72
N VAL A 258 -5.46 14.47 -2.76
CA VAL A 258 -5.33 13.26 -3.59
C VAL A 258 -5.26 13.63 -5.06
N PHE A 259 -4.44 12.87 -5.79
CA PHE A 259 -4.29 12.94 -7.23
C PHE A 259 -5.12 11.84 -7.90
N VAL A 260 -5.94 12.20 -8.89
CA VAL A 260 -6.92 11.30 -9.49
C VAL A 260 -6.81 11.34 -11.03
N PRO A 261 -5.85 10.64 -11.65
CA PRO A 261 -5.64 10.69 -13.09
C PRO A 261 -6.78 10.03 -13.87
N GLN A 262 -7.08 10.56 -15.06
CA GLN A 262 -8.13 10.06 -15.96
C GLN A 262 -9.48 9.87 -15.26
N ALA A 263 -9.82 10.76 -14.33
CA ALA A 263 -10.98 10.61 -13.48
C ALA A 263 -12.31 10.51 -14.25
N ALA A 264 -13.11 9.50 -13.95
CA ALA A 264 -14.54 9.40 -14.29
C ALA A 264 -15.44 9.77 -13.10
N SER A 265 -16.68 10.17 -13.33
CA SER A 265 -17.58 10.45 -12.20
C SER A 265 -18.23 9.19 -11.64
N VAL A 266 -18.39 9.15 -10.32
CA VAL A 266 -19.15 8.09 -9.65
C VAL A 266 -20.62 8.47 -9.52
N ARG A 267 -21.51 7.51 -9.66
CA ARG A 267 -22.94 7.70 -9.44
C ARG A 267 -23.56 6.46 -8.80
N THR A 268 -24.88 6.49 -8.69
CA THR A 268 -25.66 5.29 -8.43
C THR A 268 -26.43 4.85 -9.67
N ASP A 269 -26.85 3.60 -9.69
CA ASP A 269 -27.80 3.02 -10.64
C ASP A 269 -29.13 3.83 -10.76
N ARG A 270 -29.45 4.63 -9.72
CA ARG A 270 -30.66 5.45 -9.62
C ARG A 270 -30.42 6.96 -9.78
N GLY A 271 -29.18 7.38 -10.05
CA GLY A 271 -28.83 8.79 -10.20
C GLY A 271 -27.71 9.23 -9.25
N ARG A 272 -27.88 10.39 -8.58
CA ARG A 272 -26.81 11.00 -7.77
C ARG A 272 -26.34 10.09 -6.63
N LEU A 273 -25.01 9.98 -6.48
CA LEU A 273 -24.41 9.40 -5.27
C LEU A 273 -24.68 10.33 -4.07
N PRO A 274 -25.30 9.83 -2.98
CA PRO A 274 -25.44 10.61 -1.75
C PRO A 274 -24.09 10.94 -1.14
N GLY A 275 -23.91 12.16 -0.63
CA GLY A 275 -22.61 12.60 -0.10
C GLY A 275 -22.07 11.75 1.06
N GLY A 276 -22.94 11.10 1.84
CA GLY A 276 -22.53 10.16 2.89
C GLY A 276 -21.92 8.85 2.38
N ARG A 277 -21.90 8.62 1.07
CA ARG A 277 -21.25 7.49 0.39
C ARG A 277 -20.08 7.93 -0.48
N ALA A 278 -19.67 9.20 -0.41
CA ALA A 278 -18.65 9.79 -1.25
C ALA A 278 -17.53 10.41 -0.40
N PRO A 279 -16.44 9.68 -0.11
CA PRO A 279 -15.34 10.19 0.71
C PRO A 279 -14.45 11.19 -0.04
N VAL A 280 -14.50 11.23 -1.37
CA VAL A 280 -13.68 12.13 -2.19
C VAL A 280 -14.53 12.76 -3.28
N PHE A 281 -14.45 14.09 -3.39
CA PHE A 281 -15.02 14.84 -4.51
C PHE A 281 -13.92 15.49 -5.34
N ALA A 282 -14.24 15.92 -6.55
CA ALA A 282 -13.44 16.87 -7.29
C ALA A 282 -13.63 18.28 -6.73
N GLU A 283 -12.69 19.17 -7.03
CA GLU A 283 -12.83 20.58 -6.67
C GLU A 283 -14.00 21.24 -7.41
N ARG A 284 -14.46 22.39 -6.90
CA ARG A 284 -15.62 23.11 -7.47
C ARG A 284 -15.36 23.65 -8.89
N THR A 285 -14.09 23.74 -9.25
CA THR A 285 -13.56 24.13 -10.56
C THR A 285 -13.65 23.00 -11.58
N ALA A 286 -13.82 21.76 -11.13
CA ALA A 286 -13.94 20.61 -12.00
C ALA A 286 -15.27 20.62 -12.77
N SER A 287 -15.20 20.09 -13.99
CA SER A 287 -16.32 19.94 -14.92
C SER A 287 -16.36 18.53 -15.48
N GLN A 288 -17.57 18.04 -15.76
CA GLN A 288 -17.79 16.76 -16.43
C GLN A 288 -17.99 16.99 -17.93
N ARG A 289 -17.22 16.31 -18.79
CA ARG A 289 -17.38 16.32 -20.24
C ARG A 289 -17.81 14.94 -20.75
N GLY A 290 -18.92 14.89 -21.47
CA GLY A 290 -19.56 13.66 -21.97
C GLY A 290 -21.08 13.81 -21.95
N GLU A 291 -21.85 12.77 -22.27
CA GLU A 291 -23.30 12.78 -21.99
C GLU A 291 -23.52 12.68 -20.47
N PRO A 292 -23.96 13.74 -19.78
CA PRO A 292 -24.11 13.67 -18.34
C PRO A 292 -25.41 12.93 -18.03
N GLY A 293 -25.30 11.70 -17.53
CA GLY A 293 -26.45 11.01 -16.94
C GLY A 293 -26.95 11.67 -15.66
N VAL A 294 -26.07 12.42 -14.96
CA VAL A 294 -26.33 13.06 -13.67
C VAL A 294 -25.45 14.31 -13.51
N GLY A 295 -26.03 15.48 -13.19
CA GLY A 295 -25.25 16.68 -12.85
C GLY A 295 -24.95 16.77 -11.36
N TYR A 296 -23.76 17.25 -10.97
CA TYR A 296 -23.35 17.44 -9.58
C TYR A 296 -22.95 18.89 -9.27
N GLN A 297 -23.01 19.28 -7.98
CA GLN A 297 -22.41 20.53 -7.50
C GLN A 297 -20.92 20.37 -7.18
N ARG A 298 -20.52 19.18 -6.75
CA ARG A 298 -19.15 18.68 -6.69
C ARG A 298 -19.18 17.24 -7.15
N VAL A 299 -18.34 16.89 -8.10
CA VAL A 299 -18.36 15.58 -8.74
C VAL A 299 -17.75 14.55 -7.79
N PRO A 300 -18.44 13.48 -7.39
CA PRO A 300 -17.83 12.44 -6.57
C PRO A 300 -16.82 11.63 -7.39
N LEU A 301 -15.63 11.43 -6.82
CA LEU A 301 -14.54 10.66 -7.42
C LEU A 301 -14.38 9.29 -6.76
N VAL A 302 -14.80 9.15 -5.51
CA VAL A 302 -14.84 7.85 -4.84
C VAL A 302 -16.25 7.60 -4.34
N GLY A 303 -16.73 6.37 -4.51
CA GLY A 303 -17.99 5.90 -3.95
C GLY A 303 -17.76 4.66 -3.11
N VAL A 304 -18.44 4.57 -1.97
CA VAL A 304 -18.31 3.43 -1.08
C VAL A 304 -19.67 2.85 -0.70
N ASP A 305 -19.67 1.54 -0.50
CA ASP A 305 -20.76 0.77 0.06
C ASP A 305 -20.23 -0.05 1.23
N ASP A 306 -20.29 0.53 2.43
CA ASP A 306 -19.83 -0.10 3.66
C ASP A 306 -20.61 -1.41 3.96
N THR A 307 -21.85 -1.55 3.46
CA THR A 307 -22.66 -2.76 3.67
C THR A 307 -22.27 -3.91 2.75
N ALA A 308 -21.69 -3.59 1.60
CA ALA A 308 -21.17 -4.55 0.64
C ALA A 308 -19.63 -4.63 0.68
N GLY A 309 -18.94 -3.92 1.57
CA GLY A 309 -17.47 -3.92 1.60
C GLY A 309 -16.82 -3.50 0.27
N VAL A 310 -17.47 -2.61 -0.50
CA VAL A 310 -16.98 -2.19 -1.82
C VAL A 310 -16.61 -0.71 -1.85
N ALA A 311 -15.45 -0.40 -2.40
CA ALA A 311 -15.06 0.94 -2.80
C ALA A 311 -14.86 1.01 -4.32
N LEU A 312 -15.50 1.98 -4.97
CA LEU A 312 -15.28 2.35 -6.36
C LEU A 312 -14.44 3.62 -6.39
N ILE A 313 -13.26 3.54 -6.98
CA ILE A 313 -12.24 4.57 -7.03
C ILE A 313 -12.12 5.01 -8.48
N SER A 314 -12.44 6.27 -8.73
CA SER A 314 -12.17 6.91 -10.01
C SER A 314 -10.67 7.12 -10.17
N GLY A 315 -10.10 6.69 -11.27
CA GLY A 315 -8.66 6.73 -11.56
C GLY A 315 -7.95 5.39 -11.39
N PRO A 316 -6.83 5.20 -12.10
CA PRO A 316 -5.98 4.03 -11.94
C PRO A 316 -5.34 4.02 -10.54
N ILE A 317 -4.70 2.91 -10.19
CA ILE A 317 -3.86 2.80 -9.00
C ILE A 317 -2.79 3.91 -9.09
N CYS A 318 -2.55 4.62 -7.98
CA CYS A 318 -1.73 5.83 -7.93
C CYS A 318 -0.38 5.64 -8.66
N GLU A 319 -0.06 6.59 -9.55
CA GLU A 319 1.19 6.62 -10.29
C GLU A 319 2.29 7.26 -9.43
N GLU A 320 3.23 6.46 -8.95
CA GLU A 320 4.33 6.84 -8.06
C GLU A 320 5.31 7.87 -8.64
N ALA A 321 5.22 8.19 -9.93
CA ALA A 321 5.98 9.31 -10.52
C ALA A 321 5.67 10.66 -9.83
N TYR A 322 4.57 10.75 -9.08
CA TYR A 322 4.23 11.89 -8.23
C TYR A 322 4.98 11.90 -6.88
N GLU A 323 5.28 10.73 -6.29
CA GLU A 323 6.06 10.59 -5.05
C GLU A 323 7.55 10.90 -5.25
N MET A 324 8.10 10.65 -6.45
CA MET A 324 9.50 10.96 -6.78
C MET A 324 9.86 12.46 -6.69
N GLN A 325 8.87 13.36 -6.56
CA GLN A 325 9.09 14.79 -6.34
C GLN A 325 9.05 15.19 -4.85
N GLU A 326 8.59 14.32 -3.95
CA GLU A 326 8.51 14.59 -2.51
C GLU A 326 9.75 14.13 -1.73
N ASP A 327 10.69 13.43 -2.36
CA ASP A 327 11.99 13.07 -1.78
C ASP A 327 13.03 14.19 -2.06
N PRO A 328 13.53 14.93 -1.05
CA PRO A 328 14.54 15.98 -1.21
C PRO A 328 15.97 15.47 -1.48
#